data_AF-A0A377G842-F1
#
_entry.id   AF-A0A377G842-F1
#
_cell.length_a   1.000
_cell.length_b   1.000
_cell.length_c   1.000
_cell.angle_alpha   90.00
_cell.angle_beta   90.00
_cell.angle_gamma   90.00
#
_symmetry.space_group_name_H-M   'P 1'
#
loop_
_entity.id
_entity.type
_entity.pdbx_description
1 polymer ?
#
loop_
_entity_poly.entity_id
_entity_poly.type
_entity_poly.pdbx_seq_one_letter_code
_entity_poly.pdbx_strand_id
1 'polypeptide(L)'
;MSKPVIFSIDDEQKKQRVLALYKDYMKQQNEQPQFFESLEDFKNSPHYQNLSEEEKEHFQEHEGKNLIVLVFNTAEQAIEFVQQMQKKGLISEEKAEQIVSDLQENEAPRPRM
;
A
#
# COMPACT_ATOMS: atom_id res chain seq x y z
N MET A 1 -9.80 -9.04 -5.91
CA MET A 1 -9.78 -8.71 -4.47
C MET A 1 -8.93 -7.46 -4.34
N SER A 2 -9.38 -6.44 -3.62
CA SER A 2 -8.60 -5.22 -3.41
C SER A 2 -7.32 -5.54 -2.64
N LYS A 3 -6.21 -4.88 -3.00
CA LYS A 3 -4.87 -5.08 -2.46
C LYS A 3 -4.49 -3.88 -1.60
N PRO A 4 -4.54 -3.99 -0.26
CA PRO A 4 -4.07 -2.95 0.63
C PRO A 4 -2.54 -3.00 0.73
N VAL A 5 -1.90 -1.83 0.57
CA VAL A 5 -0.44 -1.68 0.66
C VAL A 5 -0.11 -0.73 1.79
N ILE A 6 0.78 -1.16 2.68
CA ILE A 6 1.26 -0.34 3.80
C ILE A 6 2.46 0.48 3.34
N PHE A 7 2.41 1.77 3.66
CA PHE A 7 3.58 2.63 3.59
C PHE A 7 3.87 3.18 4.98
N SER A 8 4.95 2.70 5.60
CA SER A 8 5.51 3.38 6.78
C SER A 8 6.22 4.66 6.33
N ILE A 9 5.68 5.81 6.71
CA ILE A 9 6.19 7.14 6.36
C ILE A 9 6.19 7.98 7.63
N ASP A 10 7.37 8.12 8.24
CA ASP A 10 7.55 8.89 9.47
C ASP A 10 7.39 10.41 9.29
N ASP A 11 7.52 10.89 8.05
CA ASP A 11 7.47 12.30 7.70
C ASP A 11 6.07 12.73 7.24
N GLU A 12 5.42 13.60 8.02
CA GLU A 12 4.04 14.05 7.76
C GLU A 12 3.91 14.81 6.43
N GLN A 13 4.92 15.56 6.02
CA GLN A 13 4.90 16.25 4.72
C GLN A 13 4.98 15.25 3.57
N LYS A 14 5.81 14.21 3.69
CA LYS A 14 5.84 13.11 2.71
C LYS A 14 4.53 12.36 2.70
N LYS A 15 3.93 12.08 3.85
CA LYS A 15 2.61 11.43 3.97
C LYS A 15 1.55 12.22 3.20
N GLN A 16 1.44 13.53 3.42
CA GLN A 16 0.48 14.35 2.68
C GLN A 16 0.75 14.38 1.17
N ARG A 17 2.02 14.41 0.74
CA ARG A 17 2.37 14.34 -0.68
C ARG A 17 1.98 13.00 -1.31
N VAL A 18 2.20 11.90 -0.60
CA VAL A 18 1.79 10.56 -1.05
C VAL A 18 0.27 10.46 -1.15
N LEU A 19 -0.47 10.94 -0.13
CA LEU A 19 -1.93 10.96 -0.17
C LEU A 19 -2.48 11.82 -1.31
N ALA A 20 -1.90 13.00 -1.54
CA ALA A 20 -2.27 13.86 -2.64
C ALA A 20 -2.01 13.18 -4.00
N LEU A 21 -0.85 12.54 -4.15
CA LEU A 21 -0.50 11.78 -5.34
C LEU A 21 -1.46 10.60 -5.56
N TYR A 22 -1.80 9.87 -4.51
CA TYR A 22 -2.71 8.73 -4.57
C TYR A 22 -4.13 9.14 -4.97
N LYS A 23 -4.63 10.23 -4.39
CA LYS A 23 -5.93 10.81 -4.77
C LYS A 23 -5.95 11.22 -6.25
N ASP A 24 -4.88 11.84 -6.73
CA ASP A 24 -4.77 12.23 -8.14
C ASP A 24 -4.70 11.00 -9.06
N TYR A 25 -3.89 10.01 -8.70
CA TYR A 25 -3.76 8.75 -9.42
C TYR A 25 -5.11 8.00 -9.53
N MET A 26 -5.81 7.83 -8.42
CA MET A 26 -7.14 7.19 -8.39
C MET A 26 -8.14 7.97 -9.23
N LYS A 27 -8.11 9.30 -9.17
CA LYS A 27 -8.95 10.16 -9.99
C LYS A 27 -8.67 9.99 -11.49
N GLN A 28 -7.41 9.84 -11.89
CA GLN A 28 -7.02 9.54 -13.28
C GLN A 28 -7.55 8.18 -13.74
N GLN A 29 -7.57 7.19 -12.85
CA GLN A 29 -8.13 5.86 -13.08
C GLN A 29 -9.67 5.82 -13.01
N ASN A 30 -10.34 6.95 -12.74
CA ASN A 30 -11.79 7.03 -12.46
C ASN A 30 -12.24 6.16 -11.27
N GLU A 31 -11.36 5.99 -10.28
CA GLU A 31 -11.61 5.19 -9.10
C GLU A 31 -11.69 6.06 -7.84
N GLN A 32 -12.40 5.54 -6.83
CA GLN A 32 -12.48 6.21 -5.53
C GLN A 32 -11.23 5.88 -4.71
N PRO A 33 -10.46 6.90 -4.28
CA PRO A 33 -9.32 6.68 -3.41
C PRO A 33 -9.78 6.15 -2.06
N GLN A 34 -9.28 4.97 -1.70
CA GLN A 34 -9.52 4.35 -0.40
C GLN A 34 -8.18 4.25 0.33
N PHE A 35 -8.03 5.03 1.40
CA PHE A 35 -6.83 5.05 2.20
C PHE A 35 -7.17 5.19 3.68
N PHE A 36 -6.28 4.68 4.53
CA PHE A 36 -6.37 4.78 5.97
C PHE A 36 -5.10 5.43 6.50
N GLU A 37 -5.26 6.40 7.39
CA GLU A 37 -4.13 7.17 7.92
C GLU A 37 -3.44 6.51 9.11
N SER A 38 -4.00 5.39 9.58
CA SER A 38 -3.56 4.63 10.74
C SER A 38 -3.85 3.14 10.53
N LEU A 39 -3.05 2.30 11.18
CA LEU A 39 -3.28 0.85 11.18
C LEU A 39 -4.59 0.50 11.89
N GLU A 40 -4.94 1.23 12.95
CA GLU A 40 -6.19 1.02 13.71
C GLU A 40 -7.43 1.27 12.86
N ASP A 41 -7.46 2.35 12.09
CA ASP A 41 -8.52 2.62 11.11
C ASP A 41 -8.62 1.51 10.07
N PHE A 42 -7.46 1.04 9.58
CA PHE A 42 -7.43 -0.06 8.63
C PHE A 42 -7.95 -1.37 9.25
N LYS A 43 -7.54 -1.70 10.48
CA LYS A 43 -8.00 -2.88 11.23
C LYS A 43 -9.51 -2.91 11.43
N ASN A 44 -10.12 -1.75 11.59
CA ASN A 44 -11.58 -1.60 11.70
C ASN A 44 -12.31 -1.65 10.35
N SER A 45 -11.59 -1.64 9.23
CA SER A 45 -12.17 -1.67 7.90
C SER A 45 -12.49 -3.10 7.43
N PRO A 46 -13.49 -3.26 6.53
CA PRO A 46 -13.78 -4.56 5.92
C PRO A 46 -12.62 -5.08 5.07
N HIS A 47 -11.70 -4.21 4.64
CA HIS A 47 -10.50 -4.61 3.89
C HIS A 47 -9.58 -5.47 4.74
N TYR A 48 -9.33 -5.08 6.00
CA TYR A 48 -8.49 -5.87 6.92
C TYR A 48 -9.14 -7.19 7.32
N GLN A 49 -10.46 -7.20 7.52
CA GLN A 49 -11.17 -8.43 7.89
C GLN A 49 -11.05 -9.52 6.81
N ASN A 50 -11.00 -9.12 5.54
CA ASN A 50 -10.84 -10.01 4.39
C ASN A 50 -9.39 -10.50 4.15
N LEU A 51 -8.41 -9.98 4.89
CA LEU A 51 -7.02 -10.44 4.77
C LEU A 51 -6.80 -11.78 5.46
N SER A 52 -5.80 -12.52 4.97
CA SER A 52 -5.35 -13.77 5.57
C SER A 52 -4.65 -13.52 6.91
N GLU A 53 -4.55 -14.53 7.78
CA GLU A 53 -3.85 -14.39 9.07
C GLU A 53 -2.38 -14.01 8.90
N GLU A 54 -1.68 -14.58 7.91
CA GLU A 54 -0.29 -14.23 7.57
C GLU A 54 -0.13 -12.75 7.23
N GLU A 55 -1.05 -12.20 6.42
CA GLU A 55 -1.06 -10.78 6.10
C GLU A 55 -1.31 -9.97 7.38
N LYS A 56 -2.34 -10.33 8.16
CA LYS A 56 -2.73 -9.64 9.40
C LYS A 56 -1.58 -9.58 10.43
N GLU A 57 -0.79 -10.64 10.57
CA GLU A 57 0.41 -10.66 11.42
C GLU A 57 1.46 -9.66 10.92
N HIS A 58 1.71 -9.61 9.62
CA HIS A 58 2.63 -8.64 9.02
C HIS A 58 2.19 -7.19 9.30
N PHE A 59 0.88 -6.90 9.32
CA PHE A 59 0.35 -5.58 9.72
C PHE A 59 0.60 -5.27 11.21
N GLN A 60 0.59 -6.27 12.11
CA GLN A 60 0.81 -6.04 13.55
C GLN A 60 2.21 -5.52 13.87
N GLU A 61 3.23 -5.90 13.09
CA GLU A 61 4.61 -5.43 13.26
C GLU A 61 4.80 -3.92 13.01
N HIS A 62 3.78 -3.27 12.44
CA HIS A 62 3.75 -1.84 12.19
C HIS A 62 2.85 -1.06 13.16
N GLU A 63 2.31 -1.72 14.19
CA GLU A 63 1.48 -1.06 15.21
C GLU A 63 2.27 0.04 15.96
N GLY A 64 1.66 1.22 16.12
CA GLY A 64 2.28 2.39 16.76
C GLY A 64 3.24 3.21 15.88
N LYS A 65 3.45 2.84 14.61
CA LYS A 65 4.25 3.62 13.65
C LYS A 65 3.37 4.57 12.83
N ASN A 66 3.92 5.72 12.43
CA ASN A 66 3.28 6.60 11.46
C ASN A 66 3.27 5.93 10.08
N LEU A 67 2.11 5.38 9.71
CA LEU A 67 1.92 4.66 8.46
C LEU A 67 0.64 5.09 7.78
N ILE A 68 0.56 4.84 6.49
CA ILE A 68 -0.66 4.95 5.71
C ILE A 68 -0.90 3.64 4.99
N VAL A 69 -2.17 3.25 4.90
CA VAL A 69 -2.59 2.09 4.12
C VAL A 69 -3.32 2.61 2.90
N LEU A 70 -2.84 2.29 1.71
CA LEU A 70 -3.47 2.64 0.45
C LEU A 70 -4.10 1.37 -0.15
N VAL A 71 -5.38 1.45 -0.51
CA VAL A 71 -6.10 0.30 -1.09
C VAL A 71 -6.15 0.45 -2.60
N PHE A 72 -5.64 -0.55 -3.30
CA PHE A 72 -5.68 -0.61 -4.76
C PHE A 72 -6.63 -1.69 -5.22
N ASN A 73 -7.20 -1.55 -6.41
CA ASN A 73 -8.08 -2.57 -6.97
C ASN A 73 -7.29 -3.71 -7.60
N THR A 74 -6.10 -3.42 -8.14
CA THR A 74 -5.17 -4.39 -8.73
C THR A 74 -3.73 -4.19 -8.25
N ALA A 75 -2.90 -5.23 -8.36
CA ALA A 75 -1.47 -5.12 -8.05
C ALA A 75 -0.76 -4.18 -9.04
N GLU A 76 -1.16 -4.19 -10.32
CA GLU A 76 -0.65 -3.26 -11.33
C GLU A 76 -0.79 -1.79 -10.90
N GLN A 77 -1.95 -1.41 -10.35
CA GLN A 77 -2.15 -0.04 -9.86
C GLN A 77 -1.23 0.30 -8.70
N ALA A 78 -1.03 -0.65 -7.78
CA ALA A 78 -0.12 -0.47 -6.68
C ALA A 78 1.34 -0.34 -7.17
N ILE A 79 1.75 -1.16 -8.14
CA ILE A 79 3.08 -1.13 -8.75
C ILE A 79 3.32 0.20 -9.46
N GLU A 80 2.39 0.64 -10.32
CA GLU A 80 2.48 1.94 -11.01
C GLU A 80 2.59 3.10 -10.01
N PHE A 81 1.78 3.05 -8.95
CA PHE A 81 1.81 4.07 -7.92
C PHE A 81 3.16 4.10 -7.18
N VAL A 82 3.68 2.94 -6.79
CA VAL A 82 4.99 2.79 -6.13
C VAL A 82 6.11 3.33 -7.03
N GLN A 83 6.08 3.03 -8.33
CA GLN A 83 7.04 3.60 -9.30
C GLN A 83 6.92 5.12 -9.41
N GLN A 84 5.71 5.69 -9.36
CA GLN A 84 5.54 7.14 -9.33
C GLN A 84 6.12 7.76 -8.04
N MET A 85 5.94 7.10 -6.89
CA MET A 85 6.51 7.55 -5.64
C MET A 85 8.04 7.53 -5.65
N GLN A 86 8.64 6.47 -6.20
CA GLN A 86 10.09 6.37 -6.40
C GLN A 86 10.59 7.51 -7.30
N LYS A 87 9.96 7.73 -8.46
CA LYS A 87 10.32 8.82 -9.39
C LYS A 87 10.22 10.21 -8.75
N LYS A 88 9.33 10.37 -7.77
CA LYS A 88 9.15 11.63 -7.00
C LYS A 88 10.05 11.72 -5.76
N GLY A 89 10.87 10.70 -5.49
CA GLY A 89 11.75 10.65 -4.31
C GLY A 89 10.99 10.57 -2.99
N LEU A 90 9.74 10.08 -3.02
CA LEU A 90 8.91 9.92 -1.81
C LEU A 90 9.29 8.68 -1.02
N ILE A 91 9.80 7.65 -1.71
CA ILE A 91 10.37 6.43 -1.15
C ILE A 91 11.72 6.13 -1.79
N SER A 92 12.57 5.38 -1.09
CA SER A 92 13.83 4.87 -1.63
C SER A 92 13.57 3.78 -2.68
N GLU A 93 14.48 3.65 -3.65
CA GLU A 93 14.45 2.60 -4.67
C GLU A 93 14.34 1.20 -4.05
N GLU A 94 15.17 0.90 -3.05
CA GLU A 94 15.15 -0.37 -2.32
C GLU A 94 13.76 -0.70 -1.73
N LYS A 95 13.09 0.32 -1.19
CA LYS A 95 11.74 0.17 -0.61
C LYS A 95 10.68 0.04 -1.70
N ALA A 96 10.87 0.69 -2.84
CA ALA A 96 9.99 0.57 -4.00
C ALA A 96 10.07 -0.85 -4.58
N GLU A 97 11.29 -1.36 -4.78
CA GLU A 97 11.53 -2.71 -5.30
C GLU A 97 11.01 -3.78 -4.35
N GLN A 98 11.20 -3.64 -3.03
CA GLN A 98 10.61 -4.58 -2.06
C GLN A 98 9.09 -4.64 -2.18
N ILE A 99 8.42 -3.49 -2.23
CA ILE A 99 6.95 -3.43 -2.32
C ILE A 99 6.47 -3.99 -3.67
N VAL A 100 7.15 -3.66 -4.76
CA VAL A 100 6.81 -4.21 -6.10
C VAL A 100 7.01 -5.72 -6.13
N SER A 101 8.12 -6.23 -5.60
CA SER A 101 8.35 -7.68 -5.49
C SER A 101 7.27 -8.36 -4.65
N ASP A 102 6.91 -7.81 -3.49
CA ASP A 102 5.87 -8.38 -2.62
C ASP A 102 4.50 -8.42 -3.31
N LEU A 103 4.18 -7.37 -4.08
CA LEU A 103 2.96 -7.29 -4.88
C LEU A 103 2.95 -8.26 -6.06
N GLN A 104 4.08 -8.46 -6.74
CA GLN A 104 4.22 -9.40 -7.85
C GLN A 104 4.27 -10.85 -7.38
N GLU A 105 4.94 -11.13 -6.26
CA GLU A 105 5.04 -12.46 -5.68
C GLU A 105 3.69 -12.95 -5.13
N ASN A 106 2.85 -12.03 -4.65
CA ASN A 106 1.45 -12.31 -4.29
C ASN A 106 0.51 -12.48 -5.49
N GLU A 107 0.97 -12.23 -6.73
CA GLU A 107 0.21 -12.47 -7.97
C GLU A 107 0.74 -13.70 -8.74
N ALA A 108 2.00 -14.09 -8.51
CA ALA A 108 2.55 -15.32 -9.03
C ALA A 108 1.86 -16.54 -8.37
N PRO A 109 1.28 -17.49 -9.14
CA PRO A 109 0.91 -18.77 -8.57
C PRO A 109 2.19 -19.39 -8.02
N ARG A 110 2.28 -19.56 -6.70
CA ARG A 110 3.39 -20.26 -6.03
C ARG A 110 3.74 -21.49 -6.88
N PRO A 111 4.97 -21.64 -7.40
CA PRO A 111 5.35 -22.91 -7.97
C PRO A 111 5.24 -23.92 -6.84
N ARG A 112 4.30 -24.86 -6.97
CA ARG A 112 4.38 -26.11 -6.22
C ARG A 112 5.70 -26.74 -6.63
N MET A 113 6.69 -26.76 -5.74
CA MET A 113 7.70 -27.81 -5.62
C MET A 113 8.52 -27.64 -4.35
#